data_AF-A0A5N6WTY8-F1
#
_entry.id   AF-A0A5N6WTY8-F1
#
_cell.length_a   1.000
_cell.length_b   1.000
_cell.length_c   1.000
_cell.angle_alpha   90.00
_cell.angle_beta   90.00
_cell.angle_gamma   90.00
#
_symmetry.space_group_name_H-M   'P 1'
#
loop_
_entity.id
_entity.type
_entity.pdbx_description
1 polymer ?
#
loop_
_entity_poly.entity_id
_entity_poly.type
_entity_poly.pdbx_seq_one_letter_code
_entity_poly.pdbx_strand_id
1 'polypeptide(L)'
;MKFFAITLASLASISGALASAGGSNDACSKFIYTTLYNKGSADVYHWREVIDKSESNPCASTSNSCGAELYSIFKEDRNQDVYNWKQDMNRLSACTATNDACGKFLWDTFHDGKSTDMANWKHIIDAKGSNPCK
;
A
#
# COMPACT_ATOMS: atom_id res chain seq x y z
N MET A 1 8.10 61.28 21.51
CA MET A 1 8.04 59.97 22.18
C MET A 1 6.77 59.24 21.73
N LYS A 2 6.81 57.92 21.74
CA LYS A 2 6.16 56.97 20.83
C LYS A 2 4.63 56.86 21.00
N PHE A 3 3.92 56.77 19.88
CA PHE A 3 2.54 56.28 19.80
C PHE A 3 2.52 54.76 19.91
N PHE A 4 1.61 54.24 20.75
CA PHE A 4 1.42 52.82 21.01
C PHE A 4 0.57 52.19 19.89
N ALA A 5 1.19 51.32 19.09
CA ALA A 5 0.47 50.40 18.22
C ALA A 5 0.12 49.15 19.03
N ILE A 6 -1.18 48.91 19.22
CA ILE A 6 -1.72 47.64 19.71
C ILE A 6 -1.64 46.67 18.53
N THR A 7 -0.53 45.94 18.43
CA THR A 7 -0.49 44.75 17.57
C THR A 7 -1.24 43.64 18.28
N LEU A 8 -2.43 43.32 17.77
CA LEU A 8 -3.21 42.14 18.16
C LEU A 8 -2.30 40.92 18.15
N ALA A 9 -2.22 40.27 19.31
CA ALA A 9 -1.69 38.93 19.45
C ALA A 9 -2.48 38.00 18.52
N SER A 10 -1.85 37.54 17.45
CA SER A 10 -2.27 36.31 16.77
C SER A 10 -1.96 35.17 17.73
N LEU A 11 -2.93 34.87 18.59
CA LEU A 11 -2.98 33.64 19.37
C LEU A 11 -2.78 32.45 18.43
N ALA A 12 -1.87 31.58 18.85
CA ALA A 12 -1.89 30.12 18.72
C ALA A 12 -2.75 29.59 17.57
N SER A 13 -2.13 28.94 16.60
CA SER A 13 -1.94 27.51 16.83
C SER A 13 -0.80 27.00 15.97
N ILE A 14 0.29 26.61 16.64
CA ILE A 14 1.07 25.45 16.22
C ILE A 14 0.14 24.25 16.43
N SER A 15 -0.84 24.09 15.55
CA SER A 15 -1.55 22.82 15.39
C SER A 15 -0.68 22.02 14.46
N GLY A 16 -0.03 21.00 15.01
CA GLY A 16 0.89 20.14 14.30
C GLY A 16 0.31 19.66 12.98
N ALA A 17 0.73 20.30 11.89
CA ALA A 17 0.88 19.61 10.63
C ALA A 17 2.23 18.88 10.69
N LEU A 18 2.30 17.86 11.54
CA LEU A 18 3.01 16.66 11.13
C LEU A 18 2.16 16.09 9.99
N ALA A 19 2.20 16.73 8.82
CA ALA A 19 1.89 16.08 7.56
C ALA A 19 3.04 15.09 7.37
N SER A 20 2.93 13.98 8.10
CA SER A 20 3.81 12.84 7.99
C SER A 20 3.86 12.46 6.52
N ALA A 21 5.06 12.09 6.07
CA ALA A 21 5.37 11.63 4.74
C ALA A 21 4.58 10.36 4.35
N GLY A 22 3.26 10.46 4.19
CA GLY A 22 2.32 9.36 3.96
C GLY A 22 1.64 9.40 2.58
N GLY A 23 2.00 10.34 1.70
CA GLY A 23 1.28 10.57 0.45
C GLY A 23 1.65 9.62 -0.70
N SER A 24 2.93 9.22 -0.86
CA SER A 24 3.35 8.38 -1.99
C SER A 24 3.39 6.89 -1.67
N ASN A 25 3.75 6.53 -0.43
CA ASN A 25 3.94 5.11 -0.07
C ASN A 25 2.60 4.35 -0.02
N ASP A 26 1.56 4.99 0.51
CA ASP A 26 0.20 4.42 0.58
C ASP A 26 -0.48 4.36 -0.80
N ALA A 27 -0.14 5.26 -1.73
CA ALA A 27 -0.75 5.31 -3.06
C ALA A 27 -0.49 4.04 -3.88
N CYS A 28 0.73 3.51 -3.85
CA CYS A 28 1.04 2.24 -4.53
C CYS A 28 0.31 1.06 -3.86
N SER A 29 0.30 0.98 -2.53
CA SER A 29 -0.40 -0.07 -1.79
C SER A 29 -1.92 -0.03 -2.04
N LYS A 30 -2.53 1.16 -2.06
CA LYS A 30 -3.94 1.35 -2.42
C LYS A 30 -4.25 0.99 -3.87
N PHE A 31 -3.32 1.23 -4.78
CA PHE A 31 -3.45 0.80 -6.17
C PHE A 31 -3.47 -0.74 -6.29
N ILE A 32 -2.54 -1.44 -5.61
CA ILE A 32 -2.53 -2.91 -5.53
C ILE A 32 -3.86 -3.41 -4.96
N TYR A 33 -4.34 -2.84 -3.85
CA TYR A 33 -5.63 -3.18 -3.27
C TYR A 33 -6.79 -2.95 -4.26
N THR A 34 -6.86 -1.80 -4.92
CA THR A 34 -7.96 -1.45 -5.82
C THR A 34 -8.00 -2.37 -7.04
N THR A 35 -6.84 -2.68 -7.62
CA THR A 35 -6.74 -3.59 -8.76
C THR A 35 -7.09 -5.02 -8.37
N LEU A 36 -6.81 -5.45 -7.12
CA LEU A 36 -7.24 -6.75 -6.61
C LEU A 36 -8.76 -6.93 -6.69
N TYR A 37 -9.52 -5.87 -6.39
CA TYR A 37 -11.00 -5.90 -6.44
C TYR A 37 -11.59 -5.47 -7.80
N ASN A 38 -10.75 -5.21 -8.81
CA ASN A 38 -11.23 -4.96 -10.17
C ASN A 38 -11.98 -6.21 -10.70
N LYS A 39 -13.08 -5.98 -11.43
CA LYS A 39 -13.90 -7.06 -12.00
C LYS A 39 -13.13 -7.97 -12.95
N GLY A 40 -12.10 -7.45 -13.62
CA GLY A 40 -11.21 -8.22 -14.49
C GLY A 40 -10.22 -9.10 -13.72
N SER A 41 -10.01 -8.88 -12.43
CA SER A 41 -9.05 -9.61 -11.61
C SER A 41 -9.66 -10.90 -11.05
N ALA A 42 -9.89 -11.86 -11.93
CA ALA A 42 -10.47 -13.17 -11.59
C ALA A 42 -9.49 -14.09 -10.85
N ASP A 43 -8.21 -14.01 -11.22
CA ASP A 43 -7.09 -14.71 -10.61
C ASP A 43 -5.83 -13.83 -10.67
N VAL A 44 -4.70 -14.34 -10.20
CA VAL A 44 -3.42 -13.61 -10.19
C VAL A 44 -2.96 -13.22 -11.60
N TYR A 45 -3.20 -14.06 -12.61
CA TYR A 45 -2.82 -13.78 -13.99
C TYR A 45 -3.63 -12.59 -14.54
N HIS A 46 -4.96 -12.64 -14.42
CA HIS A 46 -5.81 -11.56 -14.91
C HIS A 46 -5.65 -10.27 -14.10
N TRP A 47 -5.37 -10.39 -12.80
CA TRP A 47 -5.03 -9.24 -11.98
C TRP A 47 -3.78 -8.51 -12.47
N ARG A 48 -2.74 -9.25 -12.88
CA ARG A 48 -1.54 -8.68 -13.51
C ARG A 48 -1.88 -7.96 -14.82
N GLU A 49 -2.79 -8.50 -15.63
CA GLU A 49 -3.25 -7.81 -16.84
C GLU A 49 -3.99 -6.49 -16.53
N VAL A 50 -4.80 -6.46 -15.46
CA VAL A 50 -5.45 -5.22 -15.01
C VAL A 50 -4.41 -4.18 -14.60
N ILE A 51 -3.38 -4.60 -13.87
CA ILE A 51 -2.27 -3.73 -13.49
C ILE A 51 -1.54 -3.19 -14.74
N ASP A 52 -1.25 -4.05 -15.72
CA ASP A 52 -0.58 -3.66 -16.98
C ASP A 52 -1.36 -2.63 -17.79
N LYS A 53 -2.69 -2.83 -17.86
CA LYS A 53 -3.59 -1.97 -18.64
C LYS A 53 -3.93 -0.67 -17.90
N SER A 54 -3.51 -0.51 -16.65
CA SER A 54 -3.80 0.69 -15.87
C SER A 54 -2.91 1.85 -16.31
N GLU A 55 -3.50 2.86 -16.95
CA GLU A 55 -2.78 4.04 -17.49
C GLU A 55 -2.06 4.87 -16.40
N SER A 56 -2.54 4.80 -15.15
CA SER A 56 -1.93 5.45 -14.00
C SER A 56 -1.53 4.42 -12.97
N ASN A 57 -0.25 4.01 -13.01
CA ASN A 57 0.34 3.12 -12.03
C ASN A 57 1.27 3.91 -11.09
N PRO A 58 0.81 4.26 -9.87
CA PRO A 58 1.62 5.01 -8.90
C PRO A 58 2.83 4.21 -8.39
N CYS A 59 2.87 2.89 -8.61
CA CYS A 59 4.00 2.06 -8.20
C CYS A 59 5.24 2.26 -9.08
N ALA A 60 5.08 2.67 -10.34
CA ALA A 60 6.20 2.81 -11.28
C ALA A 60 7.20 3.92 -10.89
N SER A 61 6.76 4.92 -10.14
CA SER A 61 7.59 6.03 -9.65
C SER A 61 7.88 5.95 -8.15
N THR A 62 7.37 4.93 -7.46
CA THR A 62 7.56 4.74 -6.02
C THR A 62 8.77 3.82 -5.78
N SER A 63 9.69 4.24 -4.90
CA SER A 63 10.84 3.43 -4.51
C SER A 63 10.87 3.21 -3.00
N ASN A 64 11.42 2.06 -2.57
CA ASN A 64 11.66 1.72 -1.16
C ASN A 64 10.41 1.76 -0.25
N SER A 65 9.21 1.55 -0.81
CA SER A 65 7.97 1.39 -0.04
C SER A 65 7.51 -0.07 -0.05
N CYS A 66 6.70 -0.46 0.94
CA CYS A 66 6.11 -1.79 0.96
C CYS A 66 5.24 -2.04 -0.29
N GLY A 67 4.43 -1.06 -0.70
CA GLY A 67 3.69 -1.14 -1.96
C GLY A 67 4.59 -1.41 -3.17
N ALA A 68 5.74 -0.73 -3.29
CA ALA A 68 6.66 -0.93 -4.41
C ALA A 68 7.29 -2.34 -4.41
N GLU A 69 7.68 -2.84 -3.24
CA GLU A 69 8.17 -4.21 -3.06
C GLU A 69 7.11 -5.26 -3.40
N LEU A 70 5.88 -5.08 -2.90
CA LEU A 70 4.74 -5.95 -3.23
C LEU A 70 4.45 -5.95 -4.73
N TYR A 71 4.43 -4.76 -5.34
CA TYR A 71 4.25 -4.60 -6.77
C TYR A 71 5.31 -5.38 -7.55
N SER A 72 6.59 -5.21 -7.22
CA SER A 72 7.69 -5.89 -7.89
C SER A 72 7.56 -7.42 -7.79
N ILE A 73 7.28 -7.98 -6.60
CA ILE A 73 7.08 -9.43 -6.43
C ILE A 73 5.94 -9.96 -7.29
N PHE A 74 4.82 -9.26 -7.38
CA PHE A 74 3.69 -9.80 -8.12
C PHE A 74 3.81 -9.54 -9.61
N LYS A 75 4.36 -8.40 -10.02
CA LYS A 75 4.29 -7.95 -11.40
C LYS A 75 5.57 -8.22 -12.18
N GLU A 76 6.72 -7.96 -11.58
CA GLU A 76 8.03 -8.03 -12.23
C GLU A 76 8.66 -9.42 -12.03
N ASP A 77 8.59 -9.93 -10.81
CA ASP A 77 9.11 -11.26 -10.45
C ASP A 77 8.01 -12.29 -10.70
N ARG A 78 8.02 -12.95 -11.85
CA ARG A 78 6.92 -13.80 -12.37
C ARG A 78 6.72 -15.09 -11.56
N ASN A 79 6.64 -15.03 -10.25
CA ASN A 79 6.30 -16.13 -9.36
C ASN A 79 5.01 -16.79 -9.84
N GLN A 80 5.13 -18.04 -10.28
CA GLN A 80 4.05 -18.84 -10.85
C GLN A 80 3.47 -19.84 -9.86
N ASP A 81 4.11 -20.01 -8.69
CA ASP A 81 3.67 -20.94 -7.65
C ASP A 81 3.71 -20.31 -6.26
N VAL A 82 2.87 -20.85 -5.38
CA VAL A 82 2.64 -20.33 -4.03
C VAL A 82 3.89 -20.46 -3.14
N TYR A 83 4.71 -21.48 -3.37
CA TYR A 83 5.86 -21.77 -2.54
C TYR A 83 6.95 -20.70 -2.71
N ASN A 84 7.34 -20.41 -3.95
CA ASN A 84 8.32 -19.36 -4.25
C ASN A 84 7.83 -17.98 -3.81
N TRP A 85 6.55 -17.69 -4.07
CA TRP A 85 5.92 -16.44 -3.62
C TRP A 85 6.03 -16.21 -2.10
N LYS A 86 5.76 -17.22 -1.26
CA LYS A 86 5.90 -17.07 0.20
C LYS A 86 7.34 -16.86 0.64
N GLN A 87 8.30 -17.48 -0.04
CA GLN A 87 9.71 -17.23 0.25
C GLN A 87 10.11 -15.79 -0.07
N ASP A 88 9.66 -15.26 -1.20
CA ASP A 88 10.00 -13.90 -1.59
C ASP A 88 9.29 -12.85 -0.72
N MET A 89 8.05 -13.13 -0.28
CA MET A 89 7.37 -12.27 0.69
C MET A 89 8.14 -12.11 2.00
N ASN A 90 8.90 -13.12 2.43
CA ASN A 90 9.74 -13.04 3.63
C ASN A 90 10.96 -12.13 3.46
N ARG A 91 11.32 -11.79 2.22
CA ARG A 91 12.48 -10.94 1.89
C ARG A 91 12.12 -9.45 1.77
N LEU A 92 10.83 -9.11 1.88
CA LEU A 92 10.33 -7.74 1.75
C LEU A 92 10.59 -6.90 3.00
N SER A 93 11.83 -6.42 3.09
CA SER A 93 12.31 -5.64 4.23
C SER A 93 11.56 -4.32 4.42
N ALA A 94 11.16 -3.64 3.34
CA ALA A 94 10.38 -2.41 3.45
C ALA A 94 9.02 -2.71 4.10
N CYS A 95 8.38 -3.82 3.77
CA CYS A 95 7.13 -4.23 4.42
C CYS A 95 7.26 -4.54 5.92
N THR A 96 8.42 -4.99 6.39
CA THR A 96 8.64 -5.24 7.82
C THR A 96 8.92 -3.97 8.62
N ALA A 97 9.45 -2.91 7.98
CA ALA A 97 9.90 -1.68 8.63
C ALA A 97 8.98 -0.46 8.38
N THR A 98 7.85 -0.64 7.67
CA THR A 98 7.07 0.48 7.13
C THR A 98 6.03 1.08 8.08
N ASN A 99 5.73 2.38 7.88
CA ASN A 99 4.54 3.08 8.38
C ASN A 99 3.37 3.07 7.36
N ASP A 100 3.54 2.42 6.21
CA ASP A 100 2.51 2.17 5.20
C ASP A 100 1.54 1.10 5.72
N ALA A 101 0.50 1.54 6.42
CA ALA A 101 -0.48 0.65 7.02
C ALA A 101 -1.20 -0.22 5.96
N CYS A 102 -1.48 0.33 4.77
CA CYS A 102 -2.08 -0.45 3.68
C CYS A 102 -1.11 -1.50 3.15
N GLY A 103 0.14 -1.12 2.87
CA GLY A 103 1.17 -2.05 2.41
C GLY A 103 1.42 -3.16 3.43
N LYS A 104 1.54 -2.83 4.71
CA LYS A 104 1.69 -3.82 5.79
C LYS A 104 0.50 -4.77 5.87
N PHE A 105 -0.71 -4.25 5.76
CA PHE A 105 -1.94 -5.04 5.78
C PHE A 105 -2.02 -6.02 4.60
N LEU A 106 -1.64 -5.56 3.40
CA LEU A 106 -1.57 -6.41 2.21
C LEU A 106 -0.48 -7.47 2.35
N TRP A 107 0.72 -7.08 2.78
CA TRP A 107 1.82 -8.01 3.04
C TRP A 107 1.42 -9.08 4.06
N ASP A 108 0.82 -8.71 5.19
CA ASP A 108 0.33 -9.67 6.19
C ASP A 108 -0.72 -10.64 5.63
N THR A 109 -1.51 -10.19 4.67
CA THR A 109 -2.51 -11.03 3.99
C THR A 109 -1.81 -12.00 3.03
N PHE A 110 -0.89 -11.50 2.21
CA PHE A 110 -0.15 -12.29 1.24
C PHE A 110 0.81 -13.30 1.89
N HIS A 111 1.36 -12.94 3.03
CA HIS A 111 2.25 -13.80 3.81
C HIS A 111 1.49 -14.85 4.65
N ASP A 112 0.16 -14.73 4.82
CA ASP A 112 -0.62 -15.62 5.68
C ASP A 112 -0.48 -17.12 5.28
N GLY A 113 -0.54 -18.02 6.27
CA GLY A 113 -0.48 -19.47 6.04
C GLY A 113 -1.57 -19.98 5.10
N LYS A 114 -2.76 -19.39 5.13
CA LYS A 114 -3.93 -19.68 4.28
C LYS A 114 -3.92 -18.93 2.96
N SER A 115 -2.92 -18.07 2.75
CA SER A 115 -2.73 -17.34 1.51
C SER A 115 -2.23 -18.30 0.42
N THR A 116 -3.16 -18.78 -0.41
CA THR A 116 -2.87 -19.76 -1.49
C THR A 116 -3.25 -19.26 -2.87
N ASP A 117 -4.20 -18.33 -2.95
CA ASP A 117 -4.72 -17.79 -4.18
C ASP A 117 -5.46 -16.48 -3.90
N MET A 118 -5.81 -15.78 -4.97
CA MET A 118 -6.46 -14.48 -4.92
C MET A 118 -7.82 -14.48 -4.22
N ALA A 119 -8.59 -15.57 -4.32
CA ALA A 119 -9.89 -15.67 -3.66
C ALA A 119 -9.70 -15.75 -2.14
N ASN A 120 -8.72 -16.55 -1.68
CA ASN A 120 -8.33 -16.60 -0.27
C ASN A 120 -7.78 -15.26 0.22
N TRP A 121 -7.04 -14.50 -0.59
CA TRP A 121 -6.57 -13.17 -0.20
C TRP A 121 -7.73 -12.21 0.07
N LYS A 122 -8.69 -12.14 -0.85
CA LYS A 122 -9.90 -11.33 -0.68
C LYS A 122 -10.68 -11.75 0.56
N HIS A 123 -10.84 -13.05 0.77
CA HIS A 123 -11.51 -13.58 1.96
C HIS A 123 -10.82 -13.16 3.27
N ILE A 124 -9.49 -13.28 3.35
CA ILE A 124 -8.70 -12.86 4.52
C ILE A 124 -8.84 -11.35 4.75
N ILE A 125 -8.75 -10.55 3.68
CA ILE A 125 -8.91 -9.08 3.76
C ILE A 125 -10.28 -8.72 4.31
N ASP A 126 -11.34 -9.31 3.77
CA ASP A 126 -12.71 -9.01 4.15
C ASP A 126 -13.02 -9.48 5.58
N ALA A 127 -12.41 -10.59 6.03
CA ALA A 127 -12.56 -11.12 7.38
C ALA A 127 -11.88 -10.27 8.47
N LYS A 128 -10.86 -9.46 8.14
CA LYS A 128 -10.12 -8.64 9.12
C LYS A 128 -10.90 -7.42 9.64
N GLY A 129 -12.06 -7.10 9.05
CA GLY A 129 -12.99 -6.05 9.52
C GLY A 129 -12.50 -4.61 9.27
N SER A 130 -11.35 -4.23 9.83
CA SER A 130 -10.70 -2.95 9.53
C SER A 130 -9.73 -3.12 8.36
N ASN A 131 -9.85 -2.27 7.34
CA ASN A 131 -9.00 -2.29 6.16
C ASN A 131 -8.37 -0.90 5.93
N PRO A 132 -7.07 -0.72 6.21
CA PRO A 132 -6.37 0.56 6.05
C PRO A 132 -6.16 0.98 4.58
N CYS A 133 -6.49 0.12 3.62
CA CYS A 133 -6.44 0.44 2.19
C CYS A 133 -7.73 1.07 1.64
N LYS A 134 -8.82 1.11 2.43
CA LYS A 134 -10.09 1.73 2.05
C LYS A 134 -10.11 3.23 2.33
#